data_AF-A0A849IJU4-F1
#
_entry.id   AF-A0A849IJU4-F1
#
_cell.length_a   1.000
_cell.length_b   1.000
_cell.length_c   1.000
_cell.angle_alpha   90.00
_cell.angle_beta   90.00
_cell.angle_gamma   90.00
#
_symmetry.space_group_name_H-M   'P 1'
#
loop_
_entity.id
_entity.type
_entity.pdbx_description
1 polymer ?
#
loop_
_entity_poly.entity_id
_entity_poly.type
_entity_poly.pdbx_seq_one_letter_code
_entity_poly.pdbx_strand_id
1 'polypeptide(L)' 'MSNDNPARHFKETGKARTPAQRKQAQRERDMTAIFESESDTWTEAQCMLVLGSARFPKGSPLQKAAWRRLGQIRGFV' A
#
# COMPACT_ATOMS: atom_id res chain seq x y z
N MET A 1 -21.00 25.90 -48.72
CA MET A 1 -19.84 25.22 -48.13
C MET A 1 -19.36 26.04 -46.95
N SER A 2 -19.73 25.65 -45.73
CA SER A 2 -19.17 26.21 -44.50
C SER A 2 -18.85 25.02 -43.60
N ASN A 3 -17.56 24.78 -43.41
CA ASN A 3 -17.04 23.69 -42.58
C ASN A 3 -17.32 24.00 -41.11
N ASP A 4 -18.37 23.40 -40.57
CA ASP A 4 -18.55 23.26 -39.13
C ASP A 4 -17.64 22.12 -38.66
N ASN A 5 -16.53 22.46 -37.99
CA ASN A 5 -15.56 21.50 -37.48
C ASN A 5 -15.84 21.21 -36.01
N PRO A 6 -16.44 20.05 -35.64
CA PRO A 6 -16.78 19.74 -34.25
C PRO A 6 -15.59 19.17 -33.46
N ALA A 7 -14.42 19.81 -33.54
CA ALA A 7 -13.20 19.32 -32.91
C ALA A 7 -12.88 20.03 -31.59
N ARG A 8 -13.81 20.04 -30.63
CA ARG A 8 -13.52 20.36 -29.21
C ARG A 8 -14.26 19.47 -28.23
N HIS A 9 -14.30 18.16 -28.49
CA HIS A 9 -14.44 17.18 -27.42
C HIS A 9 -13.09 16.96 -26.76
N PHE A 10 -12.73 17.81 -25.80
CA PHE A 10 -11.63 17.51 -24.89
C PHE A 10 -12.10 16.38 -23.97
N LYS A 11 -11.86 15.12 -24.37
CA LYS A 11 -12.05 13.98 -23.48
C LYS A 11 -11.13 14.19 -22.29
N GLU A 12 -11.73 14.42 -21.14
CA GLU A 12 -11.07 14.42 -19.84
C GLU A 12 -10.56 12.98 -19.58
N THR A 13 -9.45 12.61 -20.21
CA THR A 13 -8.81 11.32 -19.96
C THR A 13 -8.27 11.37 -18.55
N GLY A 14 -8.90 10.61 -17.64
CA GLY A 14 -8.52 10.47 -16.25
C GLY A 14 -7.00 10.33 -16.13
N LYS A 15 -6.37 11.32 -15.47
CA LYS A 15 -4.91 11.39 -15.33
C LYS A 15 -4.41 10.06 -14.79
N ALA A 16 -3.65 9.32 -15.61
CA ALA A 16 -3.01 8.10 -15.17
C ALA A 16 -2.15 8.41 -13.95
N ARG A 17 -2.34 7.65 -12.86
CA ARG A 17 -1.59 7.86 -11.62
C ARG A 17 -0.10 7.80 -11.90
N THR A 18 0.65 8.79 -11.40
CA THR A 18 2.10 8.77 -11.49
C THR A 18 2.66 7.54 -10.76
N PRO A 19 3.87 7.06 -11.09
CA PRO A 19 4.50 5.96 -10.34
C PRO A 19 4.54 6.20 -8.82
N ALA A 20 4.79 7.44 -8.40
CA ALA A 20 4.76 7.83 -6.99
C ALA A 20 3.37 7.68 -6.37
N GLN A 21 2.31 8.13 -7.05
CA GLN A 21 0.93 7.98 -6.59
C GLN A 21 0.49 6.51 -6.51
N ARG A 22 0.93 5.66 -7.44
CA ARG A 22 0.66 4.23 -7.39
C ARG A 22 1.31 3.57 -6.17
N LYS A 23 2.57 3.92 -5.89
CA LYS A 23 3.30 3.42 -4.72
C LYS A 23 2.65 3.86 -3.41
N GLN A 24 2.20 5.11 -3.34
CA GLN A 24 1.49 5.64 -2.18
C GLN A 24 0.17 4.91 -1.95
N ALA A 25 -0.66 4.76 -3.00
CA ALA A 25 -1.91 4.02 -2.91
C ALA A 25 -1.70 2.54 -2.51
N GLN A 26 -0.59 1.93 -2.92
CA GLN A 26 -0.24 0.58 -2.49
C GLN A 26 0.06 0.53 -0.99
N ARG A 27 0.88 1.46 -0.48
CA ARG A 27 1.18 1.55 0.96
C ARG A 27 -0.05 1.79 1.80
N GLU A 28 -1.00 2.58 1.30
CA GLU A 28 -2.27 2.84 1.97
C GLU A 28 -3.10 1.56 2.08
N ARG A 29 -3.21 0.78 1.00
CA ARG A 29 -3.89 -0.53 1.03
C ARG A 29 -3.20 -1.51 1.97
N ASP A 30 -1.87 -1.58 1.93
CA ASP A 30 -1.10 -2.46 2.80
C ASP A 30 -1.31 -2.08 4.28
N MET A 31 -1.35 -0.78 4.59
CA MET A 31 -1.66 -0.26 5.92
C MET A 31 -3.08 -0.58 6.36
N THR A 32 -4.08 -0.43 5.48
CA THR A 32 -5.46 -0.84 5.77
C THR A 32 -5.52 -2.32 6.11
N ALA A 33 -4.89 -3.17 5.28
CA ALA A 33 -4.85 -4.61 5.51
C ALA A 33 -4.18 -4.96 6.85
N ILE A 34 -3.11 -4.28 7.26
CA ILE A 34 -2.47 -4.49 8.57
C ILE A 34 -3.43 -4.26 9.74
N PHE A 35 -4.36 -3.31 9.63
CA PHE A 35 -5.33 -3.04 10.69
C PHE A 35 -6.57 -3.95 10.63
N GLU A 36 -6.94 -4.41 9.44
CA GLU A 36 -8.14 -5.23 9.22
C GLU A 36 -7.89 -6.73 9.37
N SER A 37 -6.64 -7.19 9.19
CA SER A 37 -6.29 -8.60 9.23
C SER A 37 -5.49 -8.99 10.47
N GLU A 38 -5.63 -10.24 10.91
CA GLU A 38 -4.82 -10.81 11.99
C GLU A 38 -3.35 -10.89 11.59
N SER A 39 -2.45 -10.71 12.56
CA SER A 39 -0.99 -10.67 12.33
C SER A 39 -0.43 -11.93 11.67
N ASP A 40 -1.08 -13.06 11.88
CA ASP A 40 -0.62 -14.36 11.41
C ASP A 40 -0.90 -14.56 9.92
N THR A 41 -1.69 -13.68 9.32
CA THR A 41 -1.97 -13.64 7.88
C THR A 41 -1.08 -12.64 7.14
N TRP A 42 -0.30 -11.84 7.85
CA TRP A 42 0.54 -10.83 7.21
C TRP A 42 1.60 -11.45 6.32
N THR A 43 1.85 -10.76 5.21
CA THR A 43 2.95 -11.01 4.29
C THR A 43 4.25 -10.38 4.82
N GLU A 44 5.38 -10.82 4.29
CA GLU A 44 6.69 -10.24 4.62
C GLU A 44 6.74 -8.73 4.37
N ALA A 45 6.15 -8.26 3.27
CA ALA A 45 6.10 -6.83 2.94
C ALA A 45 5.34 -6.02 4.00
N GLN A 46 4.21 -6.54 4.50
CA GLN A 46 3.45 -5.91 5.57
C GLN A 46 4.23 -5.89 6.89
N CYS A 47 4.89 -6.99 7.25
CA CYS A 47 5.77 -7.03 8.42
C CYS A 47 6.88 -5.97 8.32
N MET A 48 7.57 -5.89 7.19
CA MET A 48 8.62 -4.89 6.96
C MET A 48 8.09 -3.46 7.01
N LEU A 49 6.87 -3.24 6.52
CA LEU A 49 6.21 -1.94 6.58
C LEU A 49 5.89 -1.53 8.03
N VAL A 50 5.41 -2.46 8.86
CA VAL A 50 5.20 -2.22 10.30
C VAL A 50 6.51 -1.90 11.01
N LEU A 51 7.57 -2.67 10.75
CA LEU A 51 8.87 -2.52 11.41
C LEU A 51 9.60 -1.25 10.98
N GLY A 52 9.45 -0.82 9.73
CA GLY A 52 10.11 0.35 9.16
C GLY A 52 9.34 1.66 9.31
N SER A 53 8.09 1.62 9.76
CA SER A 53 7.24 2.83 9.86
C SER A 53 7.34 3.47 11.24
N ALA A 54 7.55 4.79 11.27
CA ALA A 54 7.52 5.60 12.50
C ALA A 54 6.14 5.63 13.17
N ARG A 55 5.08 5.22 12.46
CA ARG A 55 3.71 5.13 13.00
C ARG A 55 3.57 4.04 14.06
N PHE A 56 4.43 3.02 14.04
CA PHE A 56 4.39 1.93 15.00
C PHE A 56 5.57 2.06 15.97
N PRO A 57 5.32 2.49 17.22
CA PRO A 57 6.38 2.65 18.21
C PRO A 57 7.16 1.35 18.41
N LYS A 58 8.46 1.49 18.68
CA LYS A 58 9.31 0.35 18.98
C LYS A 58 8.75 -0.44 20.17
N GLY A 59 8.64 -1.75 20.03
CA GLY A 59 8.11 -2.63 21.08
C GLY A 59 6.58 -2.59 21.26
N SER A 60 5.85 -1.86 20.40
CA SER A 60 4.39 -1.94 20.34
C SER A 60 3.91 -3.38 20.05
N PRO A 61 2.66 -3.73 20.42
CA PRO A 61 2.10 -5.05 20.12
C PRO A 61 2.18 -5.42 18.63
N LEU A 62 1.91 -4.44 17.74
CA LEU A 62 2.01 -4.65 16.29
C LEU A 62 3.45 -4.90 15.83
N GLN A 63 4.45 -4.20 16.38
CA GLN A 63 5.85 -4.50 16.08
C GLN A 63 6.27 -5.91 16.54
N LYS A 64 5.85 -6.32 17.74
CA LYS A 64 6.14 -7.66 18.28
C LYS A 64 5.50 -8.74 17.40
N ALA A 65 4.26 -8.52 16.99
CA ALA A 65 3.55 -9.41 16.08
C ALA A 65 4.23 -9.48 14.69
N ALA A 66 4.67 -8.33 14.16
CA ALA A 66 5.42 -8.27 12.90
C ALA A 66 6.72 -9.06 12.96
N TRP A 67 7.51 -8.93 14.03
CA TRP A 67 8.72 -9.72 14.24
C TRP A 67 8.43 -11.22 14.34
N ARG A 68 7.42 -11.61 15.12
CA ARG A 68 7.02 -13.02 15.26
C ARG A 68 6.61 -13.62 13.93
N ARG A 69 5.74 -12.92 13.18
CA ARG A 69 5.29 -13.38 11.86
C ARG A 69 6.44 -13.45 10.86
N LEU A 70 7.34 -12.46 10.86
CA LEU A 70 8.52 -12.47 9.98
C LEU A 70 9.44 -13.66 10.28
N GLY A 71 9.63 -14.01 11.56
CA GLY A 71 10.34 -15.22 11.99
C GLY A 71 9.70 -16.47 11.40
N GLN A 72 8.39 -16.63 11.55
CA GLN A 72 7.62 -17.75 11.00
C GLN A 72 7.77 -17.87 9.47
N ILE A 73 7.66 -16.75 8.74
CA ILE A 73 7.81 -16.73 7.28
C ILE A 73 9.21 -17.20 6.86
N ARG A 74 10.23 -16.82 7.62
CA ARG A 74 11.63 -17.16 7.33
C ARG A 74 12.11 -18.48 7.92
N GLY A 75 11.23 -19.22 8.61
CA GLY A 75 11.55 -20.52 9.20
C GLY A 75 12.34 -20.44 10.52
N PHE A 76 12.38 -19.26 11.16
CA PHE A 76 12.88 -19.13 12.52
C PHE A 76 11.71 -19.40 13.48
N VAL A 77 11.73 -20.56 14.12
CA VAL A 77 10.74 -20.99 15.13
C VAL A 77 11.38 -20.87 16.50
#